data_AF-A0A3B5L7Z2-F1
#
_entry.id   AF-A0A3B5L7Z2-F1
#
_cell.length_a   1.000
_cell.length_b   1.000
_cell.length_c   1.000
_cell.angle_alpha   90.00
_cell.angle_beta   90.00
_cell.angle_gamma   90.00
#
_symmetry.space_group_name_H-M   'P 1'
#
loop_
_entity.id
_entity.type
_entity.pdbx_description
1 polymer ?
#
loop_
_entity_poly.entity_id
_entity_poly.type
_entity_poly.pdbx_seq_one_letter_code
_entity_poly.pdbx_strand_id
1 'polypeptide(L)'
;SNHDEIKEVAKSWKVEVHPRSEKVSSDDSTSLETIQEFLEKHPEVTVVCNIQATSPCLHPFHIKNALKKITEDRYDSVFSVVRRYQFRWKEVKKGSDECTEPENLNPAKRPRRQDWNGELVENGSFYFMFGGFLMFVLDSLQGGRVAYFEMEPEHSVDIDVDIDWPVAEQRVLRYGYFGGGVSLMFCEVSGCLTAGRVSSAKSRDTELLNVVLLISEEDVLRQMHYKLMTGCEAMVVGEDPLKDVQSMVEKKKLDWNDVAYMGKNLDFLNLFLTFQNLLIRGCCGGAGAINPLKAFLIKIKISFTSLLFWCLWVDCVSSSVL
;
A
#
# COMPACT_ATOMS: atom_id res chain seq x y z
N SER A 1 -19.29 -3.61 -4.23
CA SER A 1 -19.42 -2.50 -5.19
C SER A 1 -20.62 -2.70 -6.11
N ASN A 2 -21.28 -1.61 -6.50
CA ASN A 2 -22.32 -1.55 -7.53
C ASN A 2 -21.75 -1.21 -8.93
N HIS A 3 -20.51 -0.70 -9.02
CA HIS A 3 -19.89 -0.26 -10.27
C HIS A 3 -19.00 -1.34 -10.89
N ASP A 4 -19.24 -1.70 -12.16
CA ASP A 4 -18.58 -2.85 -12.79
C ASP A 4 -17.06 -2.69 -12.93
N GLU A 5 -16.56 -1.51 -13.26
CA GLU A 5 -15.10 -1.27 -13.35
C GLU A 5 -14.39 -1.54 -12.02
N ILE A 6 -15.01 -1.21 -10.89
CA ILE A 6 -14.46 -1.48 -9.55
C ILE A 6 -14.43 -2.99 -9.30
N LYS A 7 -15.49 -3.70 -9.70
CA LYS A 7 -15.55 -5.17 -9.53
C LYS A 7 -14.44 -5.84 -10.35
N GLU A 8 -14.21 -5.39 -11.58
CA GLU A 8 -13.16 -5.94 -12.44
C GLU A 8 -11.75 -5.67 -11.90
N VAL A 9 -11.50 -4.46 -11.39
CA VAL A 9 -10.25 -4.17 -10.68
C VAL A 9 -10.10 -5.09 -9.46
N ALA A 10 -11.12 -5.23 -8.61
CA ALA A 10 -11.05 -6.10 -7.43
C ALA A 10 -10.76 -7.57 -7.77
N LYS A 11 -11.42 -8.12 -8.79
CA LYS A 11 -11.15 -9.48 -9.27
C LYS A 11 -9.71 -9.65 -9.74
N SER A 12 -9.12 -8.63 -10.37
CA SER A 12 -7.71 -8.69 -10.80
C SER A 12 -6.72 -8.78 -9.62
N TRP A 13 -7.13 -8.32 -8.44
CA TRP A 13 -6.39 -8.45 -7.18
C TRP A 13 -6.77 -9.70 -6.37
N LYS A 14 -7.55 -10.62 -6.96
CA LYS A 14 -8.05 -11.85 -6.30
C LYS A 14 -8.84 -11.56 -5.02
N VAL A 15 -9.52 -10.41 -4.96
CA VAL A 15 -10.39 -10.02 -3.85
C VAL A 15 -11.83 -10.40 -4.17
N GLU A 16 -12.54 -10.98 -3.19
CA GLU A 16 -13.96 -11.26 -3.31
C GLU A 16 -14.79 -9.97 -3.32
N VAL A 17 -15.87 -9.95 -4.10
CA VAL A 17 -16.66 -8.72 -4.31
C VAL A 17 -18.09 -8.92 -3.85
N HIS A 18 -18.47 -8.20 -2.80
CA HIS A 18 -19.85 -8.10 -2.36
C HIS A 18 -20.63 -7.08 -3.22
N PRO A 19 -21.73 -7.46 -3.89
CA PRO A 19 -22.61 -6.51 -4.56
C PRO A 19 -23.42 -5.69 -3.54
N ARG A 20 -23.26 -4.37 -3.58
CA ARG A 20 -24.03 -3.45 -2.72
C ARG A 20 -25.39 -3.18 -3.32
N SER A 21 -26.39 -2.96 -2.46
CA SER A 21 -27.67 -2.41 -2.91
C SER A 21 -27.55 -0.94 -3.33
N GLU A 22 -28.55 -0.45 -4.06
CA GLU A 22 -28.66 0.97 -4.40
C GLU A 22 -28.82 1.85 -3.15
N LYS A 23 -29.42 1.32 -2.07
CA LYS A 23 -29.70 2.07 -0.83
C LYS A 23 -28.43 2.54 -0.13
N VAL A 24 -27.36 1.74 -0.15
CA VAL A 24 -26.07 2.02 0.50
C VAL A 24 -24.97 2.44 -0.49
N SER A 25 -25.38 2.88 -1.68
CA SER A 25 -24.47 3.34 -2.74
C SER A 25 -24.68 4.81 -3.12
N SER A 26 -25.39 5.58 -2.29
CA SER A 26 -25.58 7.03 -2.42
C SER A 26 -24.40 7.80 -1.84
N ASP A 27 -24.19 9.05 -2.28
CA ASP A 27 -23.20 9.97 -1.68
C ASP A 27 -23.55 10.32 -0.22
N ASP A 28 -24.83 10.22 0.15
CA ASP A 28 -25.31 10.44 1.52
C ASP A 28 -25.19 9.19 2.41
N SER A 29 -24.86 8.02 1.84
CA SER A 29 -24.74 6.78 2.59
C SER A 29 -23.49 6.77 3.46
N THR A 30 -23.65 6.38 4.72
CA THR A 30 -22.53 6.26 5.65
C THR A 30 -21.75 4.97 5.43
N SER A 31 -20.48 4.95 5.85
CA SER A 31 -19.68 3.71 5.88
C SER A 31 -20.33 2.66 6.76
N LEU A 32 -20.98 3.09 7.86
CA LEU A 32 -21.64 2.22 8.81
C LEU A 32 -22.79 1.43 8.18
N GLU A 33 -23.69 2.10 7.46
CA GLU A 33 -24.82 1.46 6.78
C GLU A 33 -24.34 0.43 5.74
N THR A 34 -23.25 0.75 5.04
CA THR A 34 -22.64 -0.19 4.07
C THR A 34 -22.10 -1.45 4.75
N ILE A 35 -21.44 -1.30 5.90
CA ILE A 35 -20.89 -2.43 6.67
C ILE A 35 -22.01 -3.25 7.30
N GLN A 36 -23.06 -2.61 7.81
CA GLN A 36 -24.23 -3.29 8.35
C GLN A 36 -24.92 -4.15 7.28
N GLU A 37 -25.17 -3.61 6.07
CA GLU A 37 -25.73 -4.41 4.96
C GLU A 37 -24.82 -5.60 4.60
N PHE A 38 -23.50 -5.39 4.62
CA PHE A 38 -22.55 -6.47 4.38
C PHE A 38 -22.68 -7.57 5.44
N LEU A 39 -22.68 -7.21 6.72
CA LEU A 39 -22.76 -8.17 7.83
C LEU A 39 -24.10 -8.92 7.88
N GLU A 40 -25.21 -8.28 7.50
CA GLU A 40 -26.52 -8.96 7.40
C GLU A 40 -26.49 -10.14 6.41
N LYS A 41 -25.73 -10.01 5.32
CA LYS A 41 -25.59 -11.04 4.30
C LYS A 41 -24.43 -12.01 4.57
N HIS A 42 -23.56 -11.68 5.52
CA HIS A 42 -22.35 -12.42 5.86
C HIS A 42 -22.24 -12.67 7.38
N PRO A 43 -23.18 -13.44 7.98
CA PRO A 43 -23.22 -13.69 9.42
C PRO A 43 -22.02 -14.50 9.94
N GLU A 44 -21.26 -15.14 9.05
CA GLU A 44 -20.00 -15.81 9.36
C GLU A 44 -18.87 -14.85 9.77
N VAL A 45 -18.97 -13.57 9.43
CA VAL A 45 -17.94 -12.57 9.70
C VAL A 45 -18.01 -12.10 11.16
N THR A 46 -16.96 -12.39 11.92
CA THR A 46 -16.87 -12.05 13.35
C THR A 46 -16.17 -10.73 13.62
N VAL A 47 -15.13 -10.41 12.85
CA VAL A 47 -14.37 -9.16 12.95
C VAL A 47 -14.36 -8.51 11.58
N VAL A 48 -14.70 -7.22 11.55
CA VAL A 48 -14.66 -6.39 10.35
C VAL A 48 -13.49 -5.44 10.45
N CYS A 49 -12.73 -5.33 9.36
CA CYS A 49 -11.77 -4.26 9.14
C CYS A 49 -12.22 -3.43 7.93
N ASN A 50 -12.81 -2.27 8.18
CA ASN A 50 -13.11 -1.30 7.14
C ASN A 50 -11.83 -0.55 6.78
N ILE A 51 -11.38 -0.64 5.52
CA ILE A 51 -10.13 -0.02 5.05
C ILE A 51 -10.46 1.03 3.99
N GLN A 52 -10.14 2.30 4.24
CA GLN A 52 -10.46 3.34 3.27
C GLN A 52 -9.38 3.43 2.19
N ALA A 53 -9.79 3.33 0.93
CA ALA A 53 -8.89 3.40 -0.23
C ALA A 53 -8.24 4.78 -0.41
N THR A 54 -8.75 5.83 0.27
CA THR A 54 -8.17 7.18 0.28
C THR A 54 -6.87 7.26 1.08
N SER A 55 -6.53 6.21 1.84
CA SER A 55 -5.27 6.04 2.56
C SER A 55 -4.34 4.99 1.91
N PRO A 56 -3.71 5.29 0.77
CA PRO A 56 -2.98 4.29 -0.02
C PRO A 56 -1.63 3.85 0.56
N CYS A 57 -1.16 4.51 1.63
CA CYS A 57 0.14 4.22 2.26
C CYS A 57 0.02 3.21 3.42
N LEU A 58 -1.04 2.41 3.43
CA LEU A 58 -1.27 1.38 4.44
C LEU A 58 -0.42 0.14 4.19
N HIS A 59 0.24 -0.36 5.24
CA HIS A 59 1.06 -1.58 5.21
C HIS A 59 0.41 -2.75 5.96
N PRO A 60 0.73 -4.01 5.60
CA PRO A 60 0.22 -5.18 6.29
C PRO A 60 0.50 -5.21 7.80
N PHE A 61 1.62 -4.64 8.24
CA PHE A 61 1.96 -4.63 9.67
C PHE A 61 1.02 -3.74 10.49
N HIS A 62 0.47 -2.66 9.93
CA HIS A 62 -0.53 -1.83 10.61
C HIS A 62 -1.78 -2.66 10.93
N ILE A 63 -2.29 -3.38 9.92
CA ILE A 63 -3.47 -4.26 10.05
C ILE A 63 -3.19 -5.40 11.02
N LYS A 64 -2.04 -6.08 10.91
CA LYS A 64 -1.67 -7.18 11.83
C LYS A 64 -1.60 -6.71 13.28
N ASN A 65 -0.98 -5.57 13.55
CA ASN A 65 -0.82 -5.07 14.90
C ASN A 65 -2.14 -4.51 15.48
N ALA A 66 -2.98 -3.88 14.66
CA ALA A 66 -4.30 -3.46 15.07
C ALA A 66 -5.24 -4.66 15.33
N LEU A 67 -5.16 -5.72 14.52
CA LEU A 67 -5.92 -6.94 14.74
C LEU A 67 -5.56 -7.61 16.07
N LYS A 68 -4.28 -7.63 16.47
CA LYS A 68 -3.87 -8.15 17.79
C LYS A 68 -4.55 -7.43 18.95
N LYS A 69 -4.82 -6.13 18.83
CA LYS A 69 -5.57 -5.39 19.86
C LYS A 69 -7.00 -5.92 20.00
N ILE A 70 -7.63 -6.33 18.91
CA ILE A 70 -8.95 -6.96 18.95
C ILE A 70 -8.84 -8.38 19.53
N THR A 71 -7.95 -9.22 19.00
CA THR A 71 -7.93 -10.66 19.28
C THR A 71 -7.22 -11.05 20.58
N GLU A 72 -6.16 -10.33 20.96
CA GLU A 72 -5.33 -10.61 22.14
C GLU A 72 -5.72 -9.69 23.31
N ASP A 73 -5.76 -8.37 23.08
CA ASP A 73 -6.04 -7.39 24.14
C ASP A 73 -7.53 -7.24 24.46
N ARG A 74 -8.41 -7.84 23.64
CA ARG A 74 -9.87 -7.83 23.77
C ARG A 74 -10.47 -6.43 23.77
N TYR A 75 -10.06 -5.60 22.81
CA TYR A 75 -10.78 -4.38 22.46
C TYR A 75 -11.96 -4.71 21.53
N ASP A 76 -13.06 -3.98 21.65
CA ASP A 76 -14.26 -4.15 20.83
C ASP A 76 -14.15 -3.37 19.51
N SER A 77 -13.40 -2.27 19.52
CA SER A 77 -13.10 -1.47 18.33
C SER A 77 -11.71 -0.84 18.37
N VAL A 78 -11.06 -0.78 17.21
CA VAL A 78 -9.71 -0.21 17.04
C VAL A 78 -9.66 0.61 15.76
N PHE A 79 -9.25 1.87 15.82
CA PHE A 79 -9.18 2.72 14.63
C PHE A 79 -7.82 3.41 14.50
N SER A 80 -7.46 3.78 13.28
CA SER A 80 -6.18 4.40 13.00
C SER A 80 -6.17 5.90 13.29
N VAL A 81 -5.08 6.37 13.90
CA VAL A 81 -4.85 7.78 14.21
C VAL A 81 -3.44 8.19 13.82
N VAL A 82 -3.22 9.49 13.70
CA VAL A 82 -1.91 10.11 13.51
C VAL A 82 -1.72 11.23 14.53
N ARG A 83 -0.49 11.37 15.02
CA ARG A 83 -0.15 12.47 15.93
C ARG A 83 0.17 13.75 15.18
N ARG A 84 -0.50 14.84 15.56
CA ARG A 84 -0.33 16.18 15.01
C ARG A 84 0.07 17.17 16.12
N TYR A 85 0.80 18.20 15.72
CA TYR A 85 1.31 19.25 16.61
C TYR A 85 0.79 20.62 16.14
N GLN A 86 -0.50 20.67 15.84
CA GLN A 86 -1.16 21.86 15.33
C GLN A 86 -1.87 22.56 16.49
N PHE A 87 -1.91 23.89 16.45
CA PHE A 87 -2.61 24.68 17.44
C PHE A 87 -4.02 24.96 16.93
N ARG A 88 -5.03 24.59 17.71
CA ARG A 88 -6.44 24.82 17.41
C ARG A 88 -6.92 26.13 18.03
N TRP A 89 -7.78 26.81 17.30
CA TRP A 89 -8.41 28.06 17.69
C TRP A 89 -9.89 27.97 17.35
N LYS A 90 -10.73 28.48 18.26
CA LYS A 90 -12.18 28.51 18.09
C LYS A 90 -12.57 29.34 16.86
N GLU A 91 -13.33 28.75 15.96
CA GLU A 91 -13.90 29.46 14.81
C GLU A 91 -14.93 30.51 15.28
N VAL A 92 -14.88 31.71 14.70
CA VAL A 92 -15.84 32.79 14.96
C VAL A 92 -16.64 33.06 13.70
N LYS A 93 -17.97 33.02 13.82
CA LYS A 93 -18.88 33.32 12.70
C LYS A 93 -18.78 34.79 12.30
N LYS A 94 -18.77 35.03 11.00
CA LYS A 94 -18.78 36.40 10.44
C LYS A 94 -20.00 37.16 10.94
N GLY A 95 -19.78 38.32 11.56
CA GLY A 95 -20.83 39.15 12.16
C GLY A 95 -21.19 38.81 13.61
N SER A 96 -20.48 37.87 14.24
CA SER A 96 -20.53 37.65 15.69
C SER A 96 -19.61 38.63 16.42
N ASP A 97 -19.99 38.99 17.65
CA ASP A 97 -19.15 39.76 18.60
C ASP A 97 -18.17 38.85 19.37
N GLU A 98 -18.18 37.54 19.12
CA GLU A 98 -17.27 36.60 19.76
C GLU A 98 -15.82 36.82 19.31
N CYS A 99 -14.88 36.62 20.25
CA CYS A 99 -13.45 36.62 19.96
C CYS A 99 -12.95 35.19 19.74
N THR A 100 -11.93 35.03 18.90
CA THR A 100 -11.23 33.75 18.71
C THR A 100 -10.47 33.40 19.98
N GLU A 101 -10.59 32.15 20.44
CA GLU A 101 -9.96 31.65 21.67
C GLU A 101 -9.06 30.43 21.37
N PRO A 102 -7.92 30.28 22.07
CA PRO A 102 -7.04 29.13 21.91
C PRO A 102 -7.65 27.87 22.55
N GLU A 103 -7.70 26.75 21.82
CA GLU A 103 -8.30 25.51 22.35
C GLU A 103 -7.28 24.59 23.05
N ASN A 104 -6.05 24.50 22.52
CA ASN A 104 -5.04 23.54 22.97
C ASN A 104 -3.68 24.19 23.29
N LEU A 105 -3.66 25.51 23.53
CA LEU A 105 -2.44 26.25 23.87
C LEU A 105 -2.69 27.42 24.82
N ASN A 106 -1.63 27.86 25.48
CA ASN A 106 -1.56 29.18 26.09
C ASN A 106 -0.73 30.11 25.16
N PRO A 107 -1.32 31.16 24.55
CA PRO A 107 -0.60 32.08 23.68
C PRO A 107 0.62 32.76 24.32
N ALA A 108 0.58 33.01 25.64
CA ALA A 108 1.69 33.59 26.39
C ALA A 108 2.84 32.58 26.67
N LYS A 109 2.60 31.28 26.51
CA LYS A 109 3.55 30.19 26.75
C LYS A 109 3.44 29.12 25.67
N ARG A 110 3.66 29.52 24.42
CA ARG A 110 3.49 28.65 23.27
C ARG A 110 4.55 27.54 23.27
N PRO A 111 4.17 26.25 23.39
CA PRO A 111 5.13 25.15 23.45
C PRO A 111 5.79 24.94 22.07
N ARG A 112 7.06 24.50 22.05
CA ARG A 112 7.65 23.97 20.81
C ARG A 112 7.15 22.54 20.59
N ARG A 113 7.38 21.99 19.39
CA ARG A 113 6.93 20.63 19.02
C ARG A 113 7.40 19.56 20.02
N GLN A 114 8.63 19.68 20.51
CA GLN A 114 9.23 18.75 21.47
C GLN A 114 8.79 18.97 22.93
N ASP A 115 8.08 20.07 23.22
CA ASP A 115 7.69 20.43 24.60
C ASP A 115 6.30 19.91 24.98
N TRP A 116 5.62 19.17 24.09
CA TRP A 116 4.32 18.56 24.36
C TRP A 116 4.07 17.33 23.49
N ASN A 117 3.07 16.54 23.87
CA ASN A 117 2.77 15.26 23.22
C ASN A 117 1.99 15.39 21.90
N GLY A 118 1.58 16.60 21.52
CA GLY A 118 0.62 16.79 20.42
C GLY A 118 -0.73 16.15 20.71
N GLU A 119 -1.53 15.99 19.66
CA GLU A 119 -2.87 15.41 19.72
C GLU A 119 -3.03 14.31 18.67
N LEU A 120 -3.88 13.33 18.97
CA LEU A 120 -4.22 12.26 18.06
C LEU A 120 -5.44 12.66 17.24
N VAL A 121 -5.33 12.49 15.92
CA VAL A 121 -6.39 12.77 14.95
C VAL A 121 -6.60 11.52 14.14
N GLU A 122 -7.84 11.13 13.88
CA GLU A 122 -8.14 10.06 12.93
C GLU A 122 -7.52 10.35 11.57
N ASN A 123 -7.09 9.31 10.88
CA ASN A 123 -6.45 9.44 9.58
C ASN A 123 -7.16 8.64 8.48
N GLY A 124 -8.38 8.15 8.74
CA GLY A 124 -9.21 7.42 7.78
C GLY A 124 -8.70 6.04 7.38
N SER A 125 -7.48 5.63 7.74
CA SER A 125 -6.87 4.46 7.11
C SER A 125 -7.62 3.15 7.36
N PHE A 126 -8.00 2.85 8.61
CA PHE A 126 -8.83 1.69 8.92
C PHE A 126 -9.64 1.80 10.21
N TYR A 127 -10.68 0.98 10.29
CA TYR A 127 -11.56 0.80 11.45
C TYR A 127 -11.84 -0.69 11.66
N PHE A 128 -11.38 -1.24 12.78
CA PHE A 128 -11.71 -2.57 13.25
C PHE A 128 -12.87 -2.54 14.23
N MET A 129 -13.75 -3.53 14.11
CA MET A 129 -14.84 -3.76 15.05
C MET A 129 -15.28 -5.22 15.07
N PHE A 130 -15.91 -5.65 16.16
CA PHE A 130 -16.58 -6.94 16.23
C PHE A 130 -17.95 -6.88 15.54
N GLY A 131 -18.22 -7.76 14.58
CA GLY A 131 -19.42 -7.75 13.74
C GLY A 131 -20.72 -7.90 14.53
N GLY A 132 -20.76 -8.82 15.51
CA GLY A 132 -21.91 -8.98 16.38
C GLY A 132 -22.17 -7.74 17.26
N PHE A 133 -21.13 -7.00 17.61
CA PHE A 133 -21.26 -5.80 18.43
C PHE A 133 -21.85 -4.63 17.62
N LEU A 134 -21.43 -4.49 16.36
CA LEU A 134 -21.99 -3.52 15.42
C LEU A 134 -23.46 -3.79 15.08
N MET A 135 -23.83 -5.05 14.86
CA MET A 135 -25.21 -5.37 14.48
C MET A 135 -26.20 -5.28 15.65
N PHE A 136 -25.79 -5.64 16.87
CA PHE A 136 -26.73 -5.84 17.98
C PHE A 136 -26.63 -4.80 19.11
N VAL A 137 -25.55 -4.01 19.17
CA VAL A 137 -25.26 -3.16 20.33
C VAL A 137 -25.02 -1.69 19.99
N LEU A 138 -24.40 -1.38 18.84
CA LEU A 138 -23.95 -0.02 18.52
C LEU A 138 -24.21 0.39 17.07
N ASP A 139 -24.73 1.61 16.92
CA ASP A 139 -24.83 2.30 15.63
C ASP A 139 -23.60 3.20 15.40
N SER A 140 -22.40 2.67 15.63
CA SER A 140 -21.13 3.41 15.52
C SER A 140 -19.97 2.48 15.20
N LEU A 141 -19.02 2.95 14.36
CA LEU A 141 -17.76 2.25 14.06
C LEU A 141 -16.80 2.18 15.27
N GLN A 142 -17.01 3.04 16.26
CA GLN A 142 -16.19 3.15 17.46
C GLN A 142 -17.10 3.02 18.68
N GLY A 143 -16.88 1.98 19.48
CA GLY A 143 -17.68 1.76 20.68
C GLY A 143 -17.18 0.57 21.51
N GLY A 144 -17.81 0.39 22.67
CA GLY A 144 -17.39 -0.61 23.65
C GLY A 144 -16.04 -0.24 24.27
N ARG A 145 -15.16 -1.23 24.41
CA ARG A 145 -13.78 -1.03 24.80
C ARG A 145 -12.98 -0.60 23.56
N VAL A 146 -12.78 0.71 23.44
CA VAL A 146 -12.14 1.34 22.29
C VAL A 146 -10.63 1.48 22.50
N ALA A 147 -9.84 1.22 21.46
CA ALA A 147 -8.44 1.63 21.37
C ALA A 147 -8.14 2.34 20.05
N TYR A 148 -7.04 3.08 20.01
CA TYR A 148 -6.49 3.60 18.76
C TYR A 148 -5.22 2.84 18.37
N PHE A 149 -4.87 2.91 17.08
CA PHE A 149 -3.58 2.50 16.54
C PHE A 149 -2.91 3.73 15.93
N GLU A 150 -1.84 4.21 16.55
CA GLU A 150 -1.08 5.35 16.04
C GLU A 150 -0.19 4.91 14.87
N MET A 151 -0.44 5.49 13.69
CA MET A 151 0.36 5.33 12.49
C MET A 151 1.35 6.48 12.34
N GLU A 152 2.48 6.19 11.71
CA GLU A 152 3.47 7.19 11.38
C GLU A 152 2.93 8.24 10.39
N PRO A 153 3.35 9.52 10.49
CA PRO A 153 2.86 10.59 9.62
C PRO A 153 3.03 10.35 8.11
N GLU A 154 4.04 9.57 7.72
CA GLU A 154 4.35 9.21 6.35
C GLU A 154 3.25 8.32 5.74
N HIS A 155 2.65 7.44 6.55
CA HIS A 155 1.57 6.54 6.16
C HIS A 155 0.18 7.18 6.26
N SER A 156 0.07 8.32 6.94
CA SER A 156 -1.15 9.11 7.05
C SER A 156 -1.25 10.12 5.90
N VAL A 157 -1.80 9.63 4.79
CA VAL A 157 -2.19 10.40 3.60
C VAL A 157 -3.67 10.19 3.42
N ASP A 158 -4.41 11.28 3.22
CA ASP A 158 -5.79 11.22 2.77
C ASP A 158 -5.87 11.89 1.41
N ILE A 159 -6.63 11.29 0.49
CA ILE A 159 -6.85 11.82 -0.85
C ILE A 159 -8.32 12.19 -0.90
N ASP A 160 -8.62 13.48 -0.77
CA ASP A 160 -9.99 13.99 -0.80
C ASP A 160 -10.27 14.75 -2.08
N VAL A 161 -9.28 15.48 -2.58
CA VAL A 161 -9.41 16.40 -3.71
C VAL A 161 -8.29 16.21 -4.73
N ASP A 162 -8.52 16.65 -5.97
CA ASP A 162 -7.57 16.50 -7.07
C ASP A 162 -6.16 17.07 -6.77
N ILE A 163 -6.07 18.09 -5.91
CA ILE A 163 -4.78 18.69 -5.50
C ILE A 163 -3.94 17.75 -4.62
N ASP A 164 -4.55 16.80 -3.92
CA ASP A 164 -3.84 15.81 -3.12
C ASP A 164 -3.12 14.79 -4.00
N TRP A 165 -3.61 14.58 -5.22
CA TRP A 165 -3.18 13.49 -6.09
C TRP A 165 -1.68 13.45 -6.36
N PRO A 166 -1.00 14.54 -6.79
CA PRO A 166 0.44 14.48 -7.06
C PRO A 166 1.26 14.24 -5.78
N VAL A 167 0.79 14.76 -4.64
CA VAL A 167 1.45 14.56 -3.34
C VAL A 167 1.28 13.11 -2.89
N ALA A 168 0.08 12.56 -3.04
CA ALA A 168 -0.23 11.19 -2.71
C ALA A 168 0.55 10.20 -3.59
N GLU A 169 0.67 10.45 -4.90
CA GLU A 169 1.51 9.66 -5.82
C GLU A 169 2.97 9.60 -5.32
N GLN A 170 3.56 10.74 -4.99
CA GLN A 170 4.93 10.79 -4.49
C GLN A 170 5.09 10.14 -3.11
N ARG A 171 4.08 10.22 -2.25
CA ARG A 171 4.10 9.54 -0.95
C ARG A 171 3.97 8.04 -1.08
N VAL A 172 3.06 7.53 -1.90
CA VAL A 172 2.93 6.10 -2.19
C VAL A 172 4.24 5.57 -2.75
N LEU A 173 4.87 6.27 -3.69
CA LEU A 173 6.18 5.90 -4.23
C LEU A 173 7.26 5.72 -3.15
N ARG A 174 7.20 6.51 -2.08
CA ARG A 174 8.23 6.54 -1.06
C ARG A 174 7.93 5.64 0.15
N TYR A 175 6.65 5.54 0.51
CA TYR A 175 6.20 4.94 1.77
C TYR A 175 5.05 3.94 1.58
N GLY A 176 4.58 3.73 0.36
CA GLY A 176 3.53 2.76 0.04
C GLY A 176 4.03 1.32 0.18
N TYR A 177 3.07 0.41 0.28
CA TYR A 177 3.33 -1.03 0.25
C TYR A 177 3.21 -1.54 -1.19
N PHE A 178 4.26 -2.19 -1.69
CA PHE A 178 4.34 -2.66 -3.08
C PHE A 178 4.17 -4.18 -3.23
N GLY A 179 3.68 -4.86 -2.18
CA GLY A 179 3.58 -6.32 -2.15
C GLY A 179 4.68 -6.97 -1.32
N GLY A 180 4.73 -8.32 -1.37
CA GLY A 180 5.89 -9.05 -0.89
C GLY A 180 7.13 -8.46 -1.56
N GLY A 181 8.15 -8.13 -0.76
CA GLY A 181 9.35 -7.51 -1.29
C GLY A 181 9.88 -8.30 -2.49
N VAL A 182 10.43 -7.60 -3.48
CA VAL A 182 11.14 -8.25 -4.58
C VAL A 182 12.14 -9.22 -3.96
N SER A 183 11.94 -10.51 -4.21
CA SER A 183 12.80 -11.58 -3.71
C SER A 183 13.91 -11.88 -4.70
N LEU A 184 13.70 -11.53 -5.98
CA LEU A 184 14.64 -11.76 -7.07
C LEU A 184 14.69 -10.55 -8.00
N MET A 185 15.88 -10.03 -8.31
CA MET A 185 16.06 -8.97 -9.29
C MET A 185 17.02 -9.42 -10.38
N PHE A 186 16.56 -9.36 -11.63
CA PHE A 186 17.39 -9.56 -12.81
C PHE A 186 18.00 -8.24 -13.26
N CYS A 187 19.32 -8.22 -13.44
CA CYS A 187 20.04 -7.04 -13.90
C CYS A 187 20.86 -7.35 -15.15
N GLU A 188 20.49 -6.74 -16.28
CA GLU A 188 21.23 -6.86 -17.53
C GLU A 188 22.51 -6.03 -17.45
N VAL A 189 23.65 -6.72 -17.51
CA VAL A 189 24.98 -6.08 -17.46
C VAL A 189 25.72 -6.13 -18.79
N SER A 190 25.22 -6.91 -19.75
CA SER A 190 25.74 -7.00 -21.12
C SER A 190 25.72 -5.63 -21.82
N GLY A 191 26.81 -5.27 -22.50
CA GLY A 191 26.89 -4.00 -23.25
C GLY A 191 26.96 -2.72 -22.38
N CYS A 192 27.12 -2.83 -21.06
CA CYS A 192 27.33 -1.66 -20.20
C CYS A 192 28.81 -1.23 -20.18
N LEU A 193 29.11 -0.03 -20.70
CA LEU A 193 30.41 0.66 -20.59
C LEU A 193 30.63 1.27 -19.20
N THR A 194 30.33 0.55 -18.12
CA THR A 194 30.67 1.02 -16.77
C THR A 194 32.01 0.43 -16.36
N ALA A 195 32.82 1.18 -15.60
CA ALA A 195 34.15 0.75 -15.16
C ALA A 195 34.12 -0.37 -14.09
N GLY A 196 33.22 -1.35 -14.25
CA GLY A 196 33.10 -2.53 -13.38
C GLY A 196 32.64 -2.23 -11.95
N ARG A 197 32.14 -1.03 -11.65
CA ARG A 197 31.66 -0.67 -10.31
C ARG A 197 30.14 -0.68 -10.24
N VAL A 198 29.57 -1.83 -9.91
CA VAL A 198 28.21 -1.91 -9.37
C VAL A 198 28.33 -1.70 -7.86
N SER A 199 27.88 -0.55 -7.37
CA SER A 199 27.80 -0.32 -5.92
C SER A 199 26.42 -0.80 -5.44
N SER A 200 26.39 -1.95 -4.78
CA SER A 200 25.23 -2.37 -4.01
C SER A 200 25.13 -1.44 -2.80
N ALA A 201 24.16 -0.52 -2.81
CA ALA A 201 23.77 0.21 -1.62
C ALA A 201 23.02 -0.77 -0.70
N LYS A 202 23.76 -1.54 0.10
CA LYS A 202 23.16 -2.39 1.14
C LYS A 202 22.56 -1.47 2.22
N SER A 203 21.27 -1.17 2.12
CA SER A 203 20.48 -0.71 3.26
C SER A 203 20.13 -1.93 4.13
N ARG A 204 19.95 -1.74 5.44
CA ARG A 204 19.66 -2.84 6.38
C ARG A 204 18.41 -3.67 6.03
N ASP A 205 17.53 -3.20 5.14
CA ASP A 205 16.31 -3.87 4.70
C ASP A 205 16.44 -4.67 3.39
N THR A 206 17.62 -4.67 2.75
CA THR A 206 17.86 -5.36 1.45
C THR A 206 18.58 -6.71 1.56
N GLU A 207 18.73 -7.24 2.77
CA GLU A 207 19.42 -8.53 3.01
C GLU A 207 18.71 -9.75 2.38
N LEU A 208 17.45 -9.60 1.93
CA LEU A 208 16.65 -10.66 1.32
C LEU A 208 16.53 -10.57 -0.22
N LEU A 209 17.08 -9.53 -0.85
CA LEU A 209 16.98 -9.34 -2.31
C LEU A 209 18.05 -10.16 -3.03
N ASN A 210 17.65 -11.23 -3.73
CA ASN A 210 18.57 -12.01 -4.56
C ASN A 210 18.77 -11.32 -5.92
N VAL A 211 19.98 -10.89 -6.24
CA VAL A 211 20.28 -10.24 -7.53
C VAL A 211 20.96 -11.24 -8.46
N VAL A 212 20.40 -11.42 -9.66
CA VAL A 212 20.95 -12.24 -10.75
C VAL A 212 21.36 -11.34 -11.90
N LEU A 213 22.63 -11.42 -12.28
CA LEU A 213 23.18 -10.68 -13.42
C LEU A 213 22.92 -11.46 -14.71
N LEU A 214 22.27 -10.82 -15.69
CA LEU A 214 22.05 -11.37 -17.02
C LEU A 214 23.20 -10.96 -17.93
N ILE A 215 23.87 -11.96 -18.51
CA ILE A 215 25.06 -11.81 -19.35
C ILE A 215 24.79 -12.46 -20.70
N SER A 216 25.14 -11.80 -21.80
CA SER A 216 25.02 -12.35 -23.15
C SER A 216 26.09 -13.41 -23.39
N GLU A 217 25.87 -14.27 -24.39
CA GLU A 217 26.87 -15.27 -24.81
C GLU A 217 28.22 -14.65 -25.20
N GLU A 218 28.21 -13.41 -25.70
CA GLU A 218 29.41 -12.65 -26.06
C GLU A 218 30.25 -12.22 -24.84
N ASP A 219 29.61 -12.04 -23.68
CA ASP A 219 30.25 -11.58 -22.44
C ASP A 219 30.51 -12.75 -21.45
N VAL A 220 30.36 -14.02 -21.89
CA VAL A 220 30.55 -15.22 -21.03
C VAL A 220 31.89 -15.26 -20.32
N LEU A 221 32.97 -14.80 -20.98
CA LEU A 221 34.31 -14.73 -20.39
C LEU A 221 34.36 -13.81 -19.16
N ARG A 222 33.40 -12.90 -19.00
CA ARG A 222 33.28 -11.98 -17.86
C ARG A 222 32.37 -12.52 -16.75
N GLN A 223 31.69 -13.66 -16.93
CA GLN A 223 30.78 -14.23 -15.93
C GLN A 223 31.48 -14.48 -14.59
N MET A 224 32.66 -15.12 -14.60
CA MET A 224 33.44 -15.32 -13.39
C MET A 224 33.89 -14.00 -12.76
N HIS A 225 34.30 -13.03 -13.58
CA HIS A 225 34.70 -11.70 -13.11
C HIS A 225 33.56 -10.97 -12.40
N TYR A 226 32.35 -10.96 -12.99
CA TYR A 226 31.17 -10.34 -12.37
C TYR A 226 30.78 -11.01 -11.06
N LYS A 227 30.84 -12.34 -11.00
CA LYS A 227 30.56 -13.10 -9.77
C LYS A 227 31.57 -12.79 -8.67
N LEU A 228 32.86 -12.72 -9.00
CA LEU A 228 33.94 -12.37 -8.06
C LEU A 228 33.84 -10.93 -7.54
N MET A 229 33.45 -9.98 -8.40
CA MET A 229 33.40 -8.55 -8.06
C MET A 229 32.15 -8.15 -7.29
N THR A 230 31.00 -8.76 -7.59
CA THR A 230 29.69 -8.37 -7.02
C THR A 230 29.21 -9.33 -5.94
N GLY A 231 29.66 -10.59 -5.95
CA GLY A 231 29.12 -11.67 -5.12
C GLY A 231 27.74 -12.17 -5.57
N CYS A 232 27.18 -11.63 -6.66
CA CYS A 232 25.87 -12.00 -7.20
C CYS A 232 25.93 -13.27 -8.07
N GLU A 233 24.80 -13.97 -8.19
CA GLU A 233 24.63 -15.04 -9.17
C GLU A 233 24.64 -14.43 -10.58
N ALA A 234 25.31 -15.08 -11.53
CA ALA A 234 25.45 -14.60 -12.90
C ALA A 234 24.94 -15.67 -13.87
N MET A 235 23.92 -15.34 -14.64
CA MET A 235 23.27 -16.21 -15.63
C MET A 235 23.62 -15.76 -17.04
N VAL A 236 24.08 -16.69 -17.86
CA VAL A 236 24.23 -16.48 -19.30
C VAL A 236 22.84 -16.68 -19.92
N VAL A 237 22.40 -15.70 -20.70
CA VAL A 237 21.16 -15.77 -21.49
C VAL A 237 21.51 -16.00 -22.95
N GLY A 238 20.82 -16.97 -23.57
CA GLY A 238 21.05 -17.38 -24.95
C GLY A 238 20.25 -16.56 -25.96
N GLU A 239 19.93 -17.17 -27.11
CA GLU A 239 19.11 -16.55 -28.18
C GLU A 239 17.66 -16.24 -27.76
N ASP A 240 17.14 -16.94 -26.74
CA ASP A 240 15.82 -16.67 -26.13
C ASP A 240 15.97 -16.37 -24.62
N PRO A 241 16.41 -15.15 -24.27
CA PRO A 241 16.61 -14.74 -22.88
C PRO A 241 15.34 -14.84 -22.02
N LEU A 242 14.16 -14.79 -22.65
CA LEU A 242 12.86 -14.83 -22.00
C LEU A 242 12.62 -16.19 -21.32
N LYS A 243 12.88 -17.26 -22.06
CA LYS A 243 12.71 -18.64 -21.60
C LYS A 243 13.69 -18.98 -20.47
N ASP A 244 14.91 -18.45 -20.55
CA ASP A 244 15.94 -18.65 -19.53
C ASP A 244 15.53 -18.02 -18.19
N VAL A 245 15.02 -16.79 -18.22
CA VAL A 245 14.52 -16.09 -17.02
C VAL A 245 13.26 -16.78 -16.47
N GLN A 246 12.32 -17.17 -17.34
CA GLN A 246 11.12 -17.91 -16.92
C GLN A 246 11.46 -19.21 -16.19
N SER A 247 12.36 -20.01 -16.75
CA SER A 247 12.80 -21.27 -16.14
C SER A 247 13.40 -21.05 -14.75
N MET A 248 14.12 -19.95 -14.54
CA MET A 248 14.69 -19.63 -13.22
C MET A 248 13.62 -19.23 -12.20
N VAL A 249 12.64 -18.42 -12.59
CA VAL A 249 11.51 -18.02 -11.72
C VAL A 249 10.73 -19.25 -11.28
N GLU A 250 10.41 -20.14 -12.22
CA GLU A 250 9.74 -21.42 -11.95
C GLU A 250 10.57 -22.32 -11.03
N LYS A 251 11.87 -22.46 -11.30
CA LYS A 251 12.79 -23.27 -10.48
C LYS A 251 12.90 -22.75 -9.05
N LYS A 252 12.89 -21.43 -8.86
CA LYS A 252 12.91 -20.79 -7.53
C LYS A 252 11.51 -20.76 -6.89
N LYS A 253 10.48 -21.25 -7.57
CA LYS A 253 9.07 -21.26 -7.11
C LYS A 253 8.57 -19.87 -6.70
N LEU A 254 8.97 -18.86 -7.45
CA LEU A 254 8.59 -17.47 -7.21
C LEU A 254 7.40 -17.10 -8.10
N ASP A 255 6.54 -16.21 -7.59
CA ASP A 255 5.53 -15.55 -8.42
C ASP A 255 6.19 -14.39 -9.16
N TRP A 256 5.70 -14.04 -10.36
CA TRP A 256 6.24 -12.91 -11.10
C TRP A 256 6.12 -11.60 -10.33
N ASN A 257 5.17 -11.45 -9.40
CA ASN A 257 5.07 -10.30 -8.51
C ASN A 257 6.28 -10.15 -7.56
N ASP A 258 7.06 -11.21 -7.33
CA ASP A 258 8.25 -11.20 -6.46
C ASP A 258 9.56 -10.93 -7.23
N VAL A 259 9.49 -10.65 -8.54
CA VAL A 259 10.66 -10.59 -9.43
C VAL A 259 10.81 -9.20 -10.05
N ALA A 260 11.93 -8.52 -9.95
CA ALA A 260 12.18 -7.25 -10.65
C ALA A 260 13.15 -7.41 -11.82
N TYR A 261 13.12 -6.47 -12.77
CA TYR A 261 14.07 -6.39 -13.87
C TYR A 261 14.66 -4.99 -14.03
N MET A 262 15.95 -4.94 -14.29
CA MET A 262 16.70 -3.73 -14.62
C MET A 262 17.60 -4.00 -15.82
N GLY A 263 17.22 -3.47 -16.98
CA GLY A 263 17.97 -3.61 -18.22
C GLY A 263 17.39 -2.77 -19.34
N LYS A 264 18.02 -2.82 -20.51
CA LYS A 264 17.64 -2.04 -21.70
C LYS A 264 16.91 -2.87 -22.74
N ASN A 265 17.03 -4.19 -22.70
CA ASN A 265 16.37 -5.07 -23.66
C ASN A 265 14.83 -4.99 -23.51
N LEU A 266 14.18 -4.62 -24.63
CA LEU A 266 12.75 -4.33 -24.73
C LEU A 266 11.88 -5.59 -24.60
N ASP A 267 12.38 -6.76 -24.99
CA ASP A 267 11.64 -8.02 -24.91
C ASP A 267 11.45 -8.44 -23.44
N PHE A 268 12.48 -8.24 -22.62
CA PHE A 268 12.36 -8.38 -21.17
C PHE A 268 11.40 -7.35 -20.58
N LEU A 269 11.50 -6.09 -21.00
CA LEU A 269 10.61 -5.03 -20.50
C LEU A 269 9.13 -5.37 -20.77
N ASN A 270 8.83 -5.91 -21.96
CA ASN A 270 7.49 -6.32 -22.36
C ASN A 270 7.00 -7.55 -21.59
N LEU A 271 7.87 -8.52 -21.28
CA LEU A 271 7.55 -9.65 -20.41
C LEU A 271 7.15 -9.18 -19.02
N PHE A 272 7.99 -8.38 -18.39
CA PHE A 272 7.72 -7.84 -17.06
C PHE A 272 6.47 -6.96 -17.05
N LEU A 273 6.18 -6.21 -18.12
CA LEU A 273 4.88 -5.51 -18.29
C LEU A 273 3.68 -6.45 -18.43
N THR A 274 3.87 -7.62 -19.03
CA THR A 274 2.79 -8.60 -19.26
C THR A 274 2.47 -9.38 -17.98
N PHE A 275 3.48 -9.66 -17.16
CA PHE A 275 3.35 -10.48 -15.95
C PHE A 275 3.33 -9.68 -14.64
N GLN A 276 3.88 -8.46 -14.63
CA GLN A 276 3.83 -7.54 -13.50
C GLN A 276 3.11 -6.24 -13.88
N ASN A 277 2.18 -5.82 -13.03
CA ASN A 277 1.67 -4.45 -13.05
C ASN A 277 2.68 -3.43 -12.45
N LEU A 278 3.96 -3.78 -12.27
CA LEU A 278 4.96 -2.93 -11.64
C LEU A 278 6.20 -2.78 -12.55
N LEU A 279 6.64 -1.54 -12.78
CA LEU A 279 7.85 -1.26 -13.55
C LEU A 279 8.71 -0.25 -12.79
N ILE A 280 9.94 -0.64 -12.41
CA ILE A 280 10.97 0.29 -11.96
C ILE A 280 11.83 0.61 -13.18
N ARG A 281 11.54 1.72 -13.85
CA ARG A 281 12.35 2.21 -14.96
C ARG A 281 13.56 2.96 -14.41
N GLY A 282 14.76 2.45 -14.66
CA GLY A 282 16.02 3.17 -14.41
C GLY A 282 16.11 4.42 -15.28
N CYS A 283 16.50 5.55 -14.67
CA CYS A 283 16.68 6.84 -15.34
C CYS A 283 17.74 6.77 -16.46
N CYS A 284 17.30 6.91 -17.71
CA CYS A 284 18.05 7.56 -18.78
C CYS A 284 17.03 8.23 -19.72
N GLY A 285 17.20 9.52 -19.97
CA GLY A 285 16.19 10.41 -20.55
C GLY A 285 15.64 9.98 -21.90
N GLY A 286 14.32 10.17 -22.07
CA GLY A 286 13.60 10.02 -23.31
C GLY A 286 12.13 10.33 -23.09
N ALA A 287 11.69 11.50 -23.55
CA ALA A 287 10.29 11.93 -23.48
C ALA A 287 9.43 11.06 -24.42
N GLY A 288 8.35 10.46 -23.90
CA GLY A 288 7.32 9.86 -24.77
C GLY A 288 6.65 8.55 -24.33
N ALA A 289 6.88 8.02 -23.12
CA ALA A 289 6.18 6.81 -22.66
C ALA A 289 5.31 7.09 -21.42
N ILE A 290 4.04 6.67 -21.45
CA ILE A 290 3.15 6.72 -20.29
C ILE A 290 3.75 5.82 -19.21
N ASN A 291 4.06 6.43 -18.06
CA ASN A 291 4.63 5.75 -16.91
C ASN A 291 3.69 4.60 -16.48
N PRO A 292 4.16 3.35 -16.31
CA PRO A 292 3.35 2.26 -15.78
C PRO A 292 2.75 2.59 -14.40
N LEU A 293 3.43 3.45 -13.65
CA LEU A 293 2.92 4.03 -12.42
C LEU A 293 1.76 5.00 -12.67
N LYS A 294 1.81 5.80 -13.75
CA LYS A 294 0.64 6.55 -14.23
C LYS A 294 -0.47 5.59 -14.63
N ALA A 295 -0.22 4.40 -15.18
CA ALA A 295 -1.28 3.45 -15.49
C ALA A 295 -1.90 2.80 -14.23
N PHE A 296 -1.08 2.45 -13.23
CA PHE A 296 -1.52 1.99 -11.90
C PHE A 296 -2.34 3.07 -11.18
N LEU A 297 -1.85 4.31 -11.20
CA LEU A 297 -2.51 5.46 -10.59
C LEU A 297 -3.71 5.93 -11.42
N ILE A 298 -3.71 5.85 -12.75
CA ILE A 298 -4.89 6.10 -13.60
C ILE A 298 -5.97 5.05 -13.31
N LYS A 299 -5.61 3.77 -13.09
CA LYS A 299 -6.56 2.76 -12.60
C LYS A 299 -7.11 3.12 -11.22
N ILE A 300 -6.29 3.62 -10.29
CA ILE A 300 -6.76 4.17 -9.00
C ILE A 300 -7.61 5.44 -9.19
N LYS A 301 -7.31 6.29 -10.19
CA LYS A 301 -8.01 7.55 -10.48
C LYS A 301 -9.41 7.32 -11.06
N ILE A 302 -9.53 6.32 -11.95
CA ILE A 302 -10.81 5.83 -12.49
C ILE A 302 -11.64 5.21 -11.35
N SER A 303 -10.97 4.46 -10.46
CA SER A 303 -11.53 4.02 -9.18
C SER A 303 -12.05 5.23 -8.36
N PHE A 304 -11.28 6.31 -8.21
CA PHE A 304 -11.61 7.46 -7.37
C PHE A 304 -12.88 8.21 -7.77
N THR A 305 -13.18 8.30 -9.07
CA THR A 305 -14.43 8.89 -9.55
C THR A 305 -15.67 8.03 -9.25
N SER A 306 -15.49 6.83 -8.66
CA SER A 306 -16.56 5.88 -8.35
C SER A 306 -16.44 5.15 -7.00
N LEU A 307 -15.41 5.40 -6.18
CA LEU A 307 -15.16 4.66 -4.92
C LEU A 307 -15.64 5.40 -3.66
N LEU A 308 -16.83 5.04 -3.24
CA LEU A 308 -17.15 4.94 -1.81
C LEU A 308 -16.81 3.51 -1.33
N PHE A 309 -15.86 3.39 -0.40
CA PHE A 309 -15.61 2.29 0.55
C PHE A 309 -15.17 0.90 0.03
N TRP A 310 -14.06 0.40 0.60
CA TRP A 310 -13.62 -1.00 0.51
C TRP A 310 -13.58 -1.63 1.91
N CYS A 311 -14.05 -2.86 2.05
CA CYS A 311 -13.77 -3.69 3.21
C CYS A 311 -12.85 -4.82 2.73
N LEU A 312 -11.67 -4.92 3.33
CA LEU A 312 -10.71 -6.00 3.07
C LEU A 312 -10.86 -7.04 4.17
N TRP A 313 -11.01 -8.30 3.76
CA TRP A 313 -11.25 -9.42 4.67
C TRP A 313 -9.94 -10.04 5.16
N VAL A 314 -9.95 -10.55 6.39
CA VAL A 314 -8.88 -11.37 6.97
C VAL A 314 -9.53 -12.61 7.58
N ASP A 315 -9.41 -13.77 6.93
CA ASP A 315 -9.79 -15.05 7.51
C ASP A 315 -8.87 -15.34 8.70
N CYS A 316 -9.41 -15.38 9.91
CA CYS A 316 -8.80 -16.14 10.98
C CYS A 316 -9.31 -17.57 10.90
N VAL A 317 -8.62 -18.42 10.13
CA VAL A 317 -8.75 -19.87 10.27
C VAL A 317 -8.19 -20.25 11.64
N SER A 318 -9.09 -20.53 12.58
CA SER A 318 -8.70 -21.23 13.81
C SER A 318 -8.47 -22.71 13.49
N SER A 319 -7.40 -23.25 14.08
CA SER A 319 -7.17 -24.66 14.35
C SER A 319 -6.58 -25.51 13.22
N SER A 320 -5.25 -25.71 13.30
CA SER A 320 -4.48 -26.95 13.10
C SER A 320 -3.25 -26.69 12.21
N VAL A 321 -2.06 -26.63 12.81
CA VAL A 321 -0.84 -27.36 12.42
C VAL A 321 0.24 -26.95 13.44
N LEU A 322 0.53 -27.89 14.34
CA LEU A 322 1.83 -28.05 15.01
C LEU A 322 2.86 -28.51 13.98
#